data_AF-A0A497R155-F1
#
_entry.id   AF-A0A497R155-F1
#
_cell.length_a   1.000
_cell.length_b   1.000
_cell.length_c   1.000
_cell.angle_alpha   90.00
_cell.angle_beta   90.00
_cell.angle_gamma   90.00
#
_symmetry.space_group_name_H-M   'P 1'
#
loop_
_entity.id
_entity.type
_entity.pdbx_description
1 polymer ?
#
loop_
_entity_poly.entity_id
_entity_poly.type
_entity_poly.pdbx_seq_one_letter_code
_entity_poly.pdbx_strand_id
1 'polypeptide(L)'
;MSKTRSKTPSSKKENKSFLERLPSNLPFLPIVRRPDYQLRFVRLSAPKSVPIQLIIALVFIGLFFIYIGGFYDLAQEPVPAFGQDPNTGEAIVIINNLNHQYLVEGLAAGFLMFIGAGGFFLIHYSTQYAYSPKNATILLILGIGVVVICWIAVTFMLKVKLG
;
A
#
# COMPACT_ATOMS: atom_id res chain seq x y z
N MET A 1 3.72 54.26 51.23
CA MET A 1 4.25 54.62 49.89
C MET A 1 3.16 54.35 48.85
N SER A 2 2.96 55.33 47.99
CA SER A 2 1.97 55.51 46.91
C SER A 2 1.35 54.27 46.24
N LYS A 3 0.04 54.36 45.93
CA LYS A 3 -0.45 54.57 44.55
C LYS A 3 -1.97 54.84 44.53
N THR A 4 -2.32 56.13 44.47
CA THR A 4 -3.59 56.62 43.95
C THR A 4 -3.66 56.29 42.45
N ARG A 5 -4.61 55.45 42.05
CA ARG A 5 -4.86 55.13 40.65
C ARG A 5 -5.91 56.12 40.12
N SER A 6 -5.44 57.19 39.49
CA SER A 6 -6.30 58.14 38.76
C SER A 6 -7.00 57.42 37.61
N LYS A 7 -8.34 57.53 37.56
CA LYS A 7 -9.14 57.13 36.41
C LYS A 7 -9.13 58.30 35.42
N THR A 8 -8.38 58.16 34.33
CA THR A 8 -8.45 59.08 33.18
C THR A 8 -9.66 58.68 32.32
N PRO A 9 -10.49 59.64 31.86
CA PRO A 9 -11.83 59.36 31.35
C PRO A 9 -11.81 58.62 30.01
N SER A 10 -12.76 57.69 29.86
CA SER A 10 -13.02 56.99 28.60
C SER A 10 -13.45 57.99 27.53
N SER A 11 -12.55 58.29 26.60
CA SER A 11 -12.90 58.90 25.32
C SER A 11 -13.78 57.92 24.56
N LYS A 12 -15.08 58.23 24.57
CA LYS A 12 -16.16 57.53 23.89
C LYS A 12 -15.89 57.60 22.37
N LYS A 13 -15.10 56.66 21.85
CA LYS A 13 -14.92 56.48 20.40
C LYS A 13 -16.23 55.96 19.82
N GLU A 14 -17.03 56.93 19.42
CA GLU A 14 -18.15 56.89 18.50
C GLU A 14 -18.18 55.62 17.65
N ASN A 15 -19.16 54.76 17.93
CA ASN A 15 -19.35 53.48 17.27
C ASN A 15 -20.01 53.72 15.91
N LYS A 16 -19.27 54.35 14.99
CA LYS A 16 -19.69 54.47 13.60
C LYS A 16 -19.79 53.07 13.01
N SER A 17 -20.99 52.74 12.53
CA SER A 17 -21.30 51.49 11.82
C SER A 17 -20.19 51.18 10.82
N PHE A 18 -19.68 49.96 10.82
CA PHE A 18 -18.60 49.49 9.94
C PHE A 18 -18.81 49.88 8.47
N LEU A 19 -20.06 50.03 8.04
CA LEU A 19 -20.46 50.44 6.69
C LEU A 19 -20.00 51.86 6.34
N GLU A 20 -19.93 52.77 7.30
CA GLU A 20 -19.50 54.17 7.11
C GLU A 20 -17.98 54.28 6.91
N ARG A 21 -17.23 53.21 7.24
CA ARG A 21 -15.78 53.13 7.09
C ARG A 21 -15.33 52.52 5.78
N LEU A 22 -16.25 51.97 4.99
CA LEU A 22 -15.90 51.32 3.74
C LEU A 22 -15.80 52.35 2.62
N PRO A 23 -14.75 52.30 1.78
CA PRO A 23 -14.71 53.11 0.57
C PRO A 23 -15.90 52.73 -0.32
N SER A 24 -16.58 53.74 -0.88
CA SER A 24 -17.78 53.56 -1.72
C SER A 24 -17.54 52.73 -2.99
N ASN A 25 -16.27 52.59 -3.40
CA ASN A 25 -15.86 51.83 -4.58
C ASN A 25 -15.44 50.41 -4.20
N LEU A 26 -16.41 49.58 -3.81
CA LEU A 26 -16.21 48.15 -3.66
C LEU A 26 -16.39 47.45 -5.02
N PRO A 27 -15.63 46.38 -5.32
CA PRO A 27 -15.70 45.67 -6.60
C PRO A 27 -17.01 44.90 -6.82
N PHE A 28 -17.94 44.96 -5.86
CA PHE A 28 -19.30 44.46 -6.00
C PHE A 28 -20.28 45.65 -5.99
N LEU A 29 -21.18 45.69 -6.97
CA LEU A 29 -22.26 46.68 -7.04
C LEU A 29 -23.13 46.59 -5.75
N PRO A 30 -23.64 47.73 -5.24
CA PRO A 30 -24.52 47.74 -4.06
C PRO A 30 -25.83 46.96 -4.28
N ILE A 31 -26.16 46.62 -5.53
CA ILE A 31 -27.32 45.80 -5.92
C ILE A 31 -27.07 44.29 -5.71
N VAL A 32 -25.81 43.84 -5.67
CA VAL A 32 -25.47 42.41 -5.57
C VAL A 32 -25.19 42.07 -4.11
N ARG A 33 -26.06 41.24 -3.52
CA ARG A 33 -25.88 40.70 -2.17
C ARG A 33 -24.55 39.93 -2.13
N ARG A 34 -23.67 40.25 -1.18
CA ARG A 34 -22.37 39.58 -1.03
C ARG A 34 -22.59 38.06 -1.00
N PRO A 35 -21.91 37.27 -1.84
CA PRO A 35 -21.99 35.82 -1.75
C PRO A 35 -21.40 35.38 -0.41
N ASP A 36 -22.19 34.65 0.38
CA ASP A 36 -21.72 34.04 1.63
C ASP A 36 -20.92 32.78 1.28
N TYR A 37 -19.65 32.97 0.95
CA TYR A 37 -18.74 31.86 0.75
C TYR A 37 -18.23 31.36 2.10
N GLN A 38 -18.78 30.24 2.58
CA GLN A 38 -18.11 29.45 3.61
C GLN A 38 -16.95 28.69 2.96
N LEU A 39 -15.83 29.38 2.73
CA LEU A 39 -14.61 28.75 2.21
C LEU A 39 -14.11 27.71 3.22
N ARG A 40 -14.51 26.46 2.99
CA ARG A 40 -14.00 25.31 3.75
C ARG A 40 -12.61 24.97 3.22
N PHE A 41 -11.60 25.56 3.85
CA PHE A 41 -10.21 25.20 3.58
C PHE A 41 -10.02 23.70 3.84
N VAL A 42 -9.69 22.94 2.80
CA VAL A 42 -9.29 21.53 2.94
C VAL A 42 -7.94 21.53 3.65
N ARG A 43 -7.95 21.31 4.96
CA ARG A 43 -6.72 21.11 5.72
C ARG A 43 -6.19 19.71 5.42
N LEU A 44 -5.25 19.63 4.49
CA LEU A 44 -4.45 18.42 4.26
C LEU A 44 -3.52 18.26 5.47
N SER A 45 -3.99 17.54 6.49
CA SER A 45 -3.12 17.11 7.59
C SER A 45 -2.27 15.96 7.08
N ALA A 46 -0.96 16.17 6.93
CA ALA A 46 -0.03 15.08 6.67
C ALA A 46 -0.11 14.07 7.83
N PRO A 47 -0.09 12.74 7.55
CA PRO A 47 -0.09 11.74 8.60
C PRO A 47 1.18 11.89 9.45
N LYS A 48 0.99 11.97 10.77
CA LYS A 48 2.05 12.26 11.76
C LYS A 48 3.04 11.10 11.96
N SER A 49 2.68 9.89 11.55
CA SER A 49 3.48 8.68 11.68
C SER A 49 3.29 7.78 10.46
N VAL A 50 4.35 7.06 10.08
CA VAL A 50 4.23 6.02 9.06
C VAL A 50 3.24 4.95 9.53
N PRO A 51 2.19 4.63 8.76
CA PRO A 51 1.29 3.55 9.11
C PRO A 51 2.04 2.22 9.13
N ILE A 52 1.80 1.39 10.16
CA ILE A 52 2.40 0.05 10.32
C ILE A 52 2.22 -0.83 9.07
N GLN A 53 1.13 -0.61 8.32
CA GLN A 53 0.81 -1.29 7.08
C GLN A 53 1.87 -1.07 5.98
N LEU A 54 2.46 0.13 5.90
CA LEU A 54 3.53 0.40 4.93
C LEU A 54 4.82 -0.35 5.28
N ILE A 55 5.12 -0.48 6.57
CA ILE A 55 6.29 -1.24 7.03
C ILE A 55 6.10 -2.72 6.68
N ILE A 56 4.92 -3.28 6.96
CA ILE A 56 4.58 -4.66 6.60
C ILE A 56 4.66 -4.86 5.09
N ALA A 57 4.13 -3.93 4.28
CA ALA A 57 4.20 -4.00 2.83
C ALA A 57 5.65 -3.98 2.33
N LEU A 58 6.49 -3.10 2.87
CA LEU A 58 7.90 -3.02 2.49
C LEU A 58 8.66 -4.31 2.83
N VAL A 59 8.42 -4.87 4.01
CA VAL A 59 9.01 -6.16 4.40
C VAL A 59 8.54 -7.28 3.48
N PHE A 60 7.25 -7.31 3.13
CA PHE A 60 6.69 -8.32 2.24
C PHE A 60 7.28 -8.23 0.81
N ILE A 61 7.47 -7.01 0.30
CA ILE A 61 8.15 -6.77 -0.98
C ILE A 61 9.63 -7.23 -0.92
N GLY A 62 10.32 -6.94 0.17
CA GLY A 62 11.70 -7.40 0.38
C GLY A 62 11.81 -8.93 0.42
N LEU A 63 10.90 -9.60 1.12
CA LEU A 63 10.83 -11.06 1.12
C LEU A 63 10.54 -11.59 -0.28
N PHE A 64 9.59 -10.98 -1.01
CA PHE A 64 9.24 -11.39 -2.37
C PHE A 64 10.43 -11.32 -3.31
N PHE A 65 11.18 -10.21 -3.25
CA PHE A 65 12.41 -10.03 -4.02
C PHE A 65 13.45 -11.12 -3.75
N ILE A 66 13.63 -11.50 -2.48
CA ILE A 66 14.57 -12.56 -2.09
C ILE A 66 14.11 -13.91 -2.64
N TYR A 67 12.83 -14.25 -2.49
CA TYR A 67 12.29 -15.55 -2.91
C TYR A 67 12.29 -15.77 -4.42
N ILE A 68 12.15 -14.71 -5.21
CA ILE A 68 12.26 -14.80 -6.67
C ILE A 68 13.69 -15.10 -7.14
N GLY A 69 14.69 -14.87 -6.29
CA GLY A 69 16.10 -14.98 -6.68
C GLY A 69 16.70 -13.65 -7.11
N GLY A 70 16.16 -12.51 -6.66
CA GLY A 70 16.68 -11.19 -7.06
C GLY A 70 18.17 -10.97 -6.77
N PHE A 71 18.73 -11.63 -5.74
CA PHE A 71 20.17 -11.62 -5.49
C PHE A 71 20.97 -12.48 -6.48
N TYR A 72 20.40 -13.59 -6.94
CA TYR A 72 21.01 -14.43 -7.96
C TYR A 72 21.09 -13.68 -9.30
N ASP A 73 20.00 -13.01 -9.68
CA ASP A 73 19.93 -12.19 -10.89
C ASP A 73 20.98 -11.07 -10.89
N LEU A 74 21.17 -10.40 -9.76
CA LEU A 74 22.19 -9.35 -9.59
C LEU A 74 23.63 -9.87 -9.62
N ALA A 75 23.87 -11.10 -9.15
CA ALA A 75 25.21 -11.68 -9.05
C ALA A 75 25.70 -12.28 -10.37
N GLN A 76 24.79 -12.72 -11.24
CA GLN A 76 25.09 -13.61 -12.35
C GLN A 76 24.82 -12.98 -13.74
N GLU A 77 24.83 -11.65 -13.82
CA GLU A 77 24.56 -10.90 -15.05
C GLU A 77 25.44 -11.36 -16.24
N PRO A 78 24.88 -11.65 -17.44
CA PRO A 78 23.46 -11.63 -17.81
C PRO A 78 22.76 -12.97 -17.56
N VAL A 79 21.77 -12.97 -16.66
CA VAL A 79 20.85 -14.11 -16.51
C VAL A 79 19.87 -14.13 -17.70
N PRO A 80 19.76 -15.25 -18.45
CA PRO A 80 18.79 -15.36 -19.52
C PRO A 80 17.37 -15.29 -18.95
N ALA A 81 16.50 -14.48 -19.55
CA ALA A 81 15.10 -14.39 -19.13
C ALA A 81 14.34 -15.70 -19.45
N PHE A 82 14.67 -16.33 -20.58
CA PHE A 82 14.12 -17.58 -21.07
C PHE A 82 15.22 -18.41 -21.74
N GLY A 83 15.09 -19.73 -21.69
CA GLY A 83 15.85 -20.63 -22.56
C GLY A 83 15.15 -20.81 -23.91
N GLN A 84 15.88 -21.23 -24.93
CA GLN A 84 15.31 -21.68 -26.20
C GLN A 84 15.91 -23.04 -26.54
N ASP A 85 15.06 -24.01 -26.87
CA ASP A 85 15.55 -25.30 -27.37
C ASP A 85 16.23 -25.08 -28.74
N PRO A 86 17.53 -25.42 -28.89
CA PRO A 86 18.25 -25.24 -30.15
C PRO A 86 17.64 -26.01 -31.33
N ASN A 87 16.90 -27.09 -31.06
CA ASN A 87 16.35 -27.96 -32.11
C ASN A 87 14.92 -27.58 -32.49
N THR A 88 14.12 -27.20 -31.50
CA THR A 88 12.66 -27.01 -31.65
C THR A 88 12.29 -25.53 -31.70
N GLY A 89 13.18 -24.63 -31.25
CA GLY A 89 12.92 -23.20 -31.13
C GLY A 89 11.92 -22.84 -30.03
N GLU A 90 11.45 -23.82 -29.26
CA GLU A 90 10.45 -23.66 -28.20
C GLU A 90 11.06 -22.99 -26.97
N ALA A 91 10.28 -22.14 -26.31
CA ALA A 91 10.71 -21.43 -25.12
C ALA A 91 10.77 -22.38 -23.92
N ILE A 92 11.97 -22.54 -23.35
CA ILE A 92 12.19 -23.34 -22.16
C ILE A 92 12.02 -22.44 -20.94
N VAL A 93 11.00 -22.74 -20.13
CA VAL A 93 10.64 -21.95 -18.94
C VAL A 93 11.41 -22.39 -17.69
N ILE A 94 11.81 -23.67 -17.61
CA ILE A 94 12.50 -24.27 -16.46
C ILE A 94 13.79 -24.92 -16.94
N ILE A 95 14.93 -24.60 -16.33
CA ILE A 95 16.21 -25.20 -16.70
C ILE A 95 16.46 -26.51 -15.94
N ASN A 96 16.93 -27.57 -16.61
CA ASN A 96 17.30 -28.85 -15.97
C ASN A 96 18.68 -28.78 -15.30
N ASN A 97 18.91 -27.75 -14.49
CA ASN A 97 20.17 -27.57 -13.75
C ASN A 97 19.87 -26.93 -12.41
N LEU A 98 20.36 -27.52 -11.32
CA LEU A 98 20.15 -27.01 -9.96
C LEU A 98 20.89 -25.71 -9.68
N ASN A 99 22.03 -25.47 -10.35
CA ASN A 99 22.90 -24.31 -10.11
C ASN A 99 22.51 -23.09 -10.96
N HIS A 100 21.64 -23.29 -11.95
CA HIS A 100 21.19 -22.23 -12.83
C HIS A 100 19.69 -21.98 -12.67
N GLN A 101 19.30 -20.73 -12.88
CA GLN A 101 17.93 -20.29 -12.77
C GLN A 101 17.65 -19.23 -13.82
N TYR A 102 16.52 -19.37 -14.52
CA TYR A 102 16.00 -18.31 -15.35
C TYR A 102 15.16 -17.33 -14.53
N LEU A 103 15.11 -16.07 -14.95
CA LEU A 103 14.33 -15.04 -14.27
C LEU A 103 12.85 -15.43 -14.16
N VAL A 104 12.28 -15.97 -15.24
CA VAL A 104 10.86 -16.36 -15.27
C VAL A 104 10.59 -17.58 -14.39
N GLU A 105 11.54 -18.50 -14.28
CA GLU A 105 11.45 -19.64 -13.38
C GLU A 105 11.39 -19.19 -11.92
N GLY A 106 12.31 -18.29 -11.54
CA GLY A 106 12.34 -17.69 -10.20
C GLY A 106 11.10 -16.88 -9.88
N LEU A 107 10.63 -16.09 -10.86
CA LEU A 107 9.40 -15.31 -10.73
C LEU A 107 8.18 -16.22 -10.51
N ALA A 108 8.04 -17.29 -11.32
CA ALA A 108 6.95 -18.25 -11.20
C ALA A 108 6.98 -18.99 -9.86
N ALA A 109 8.16 -19.48 -9.44
CA ALA A 109 8.33 -20.15 -8.15
C ALA A 109 8.04 -19.20 -6.97
N GLY A 110 8.52 -17.97 -7.04
CA GLY A 110 8.27 -16.94 -6.02
C GLY A 110 6.78 -16.61 -5.88
N PHE A 111 6.06 -16.44 -6.99
CA PHE A 111 4.61 -16.23 -6.97
C PHE A 111 3.87 -17.43 -6.35
N LEU A 112 4.21 -18.66 -6.73
CA LEU A 112 3.58 -19.86 -6.18
C LEU A 112 3.80 -19.97 -4.66
N MET A 113 5.02 -19.67 -4.19
CA MET A 113 5.35 -19.67 -2.77
C MET A 113 4.57 -18.58 -2.00
N PHE A 114 4.40 -17.40 -2.58
CA PHE A 114 3.64 -16.30 -1.97
C PHE A 114 2.13 -16.55 -1.93
N ILE A 115 1.56 -17.15 -2.98
CA ILE A 115 0.16 -17.60 -2.98
C ILE A 115 -0.03 -18.69 -1.93
N GLY A 116 0.92 -19.63 -1.80
CA GLY A 116 0.92 -20.64 -0.75
C GLY A 116 0.97 -20.03 0.67
N ALA A 117 1.82 -19.02 0.88
CA ALA A 117 1.86 -18.25 2.12
C ALA A 117 0.53 -17.52 2.40
N GLY A 118 -0.11 -16.98 1.35
CA GLY A 118 -1.47 -16.45 1.40
C GLY A 118 -2.48 -17.50 1.88
N GLY A 119 -2.37 -18.74 1.39
CA GLY A 119 -3.20 -19.86 1.87
C GLY A 119 -3.08 -20.11 3.38
N PHE A 120 -1.87 -20.06 3.94
CA PHE A 120 -1.66 -20.13 5.39
C PHE A 120 -2.26 -18.93 6.14
N PHE A 121 -2.18 -17.73 5.56
CA PHE A 121 -2.85 -16.56 6.11
C PHE A 121 -4.37 -16.74 6.16
N LEU A 122 -4.99 -17.32 5.13
CA LEU A 122 -6.43 -17.64 5.14
C LEU A 122 -6.79 -18.68 6.21
N ILE A 123 -5.96 -19.70 6.42
CA ILE A 123 -6.15 -20.69 7.49
C ILE A 123 -6.12 -19.98 8.85
N HIS A 124 -5.16 -19.09 9.08
CA HIS A 124 -5.09 -18.31 10.32
C HIS A 124 -6.31 -17.40 10.47
N TYR A 125 -6.71 -16.70 9.40
CA TYR A 125 -7.84 -15.79 9.41
C TYR A 125 -9.16 -16.52 9.69
N SER A 126 -9.30 -17.76 9.22
CA SER A 126 -10.43 -18.63 9.54
C SER A 126 -10.63 -18.82 11.04
N THR A 127 -9.56 -18.87 11.84
CA THR A 127 -9.67 -19.09 13.30
C THR A 127 -10.22 -17.89 14.06
N GLN A 128 -10.19 -16.70 13.44
CA GLN A 128 -10.72 -15.48 14.06
C GLN A 128 -12.25 -15.39 13.94
N TYR A 129 -12.88 -16.16 13.05
CA TYR A 129 -14.34 -16.19 12.85
C TYR A 129 -15.06 -17.13 13.82
N ALA A 130 -14.90 -16.91 15.13
CA ALA A 130 -15.52 -17.76 16.16
C ALA A 130 -17.07 -17.76 16.13
N TYR A 131 -17.68 -16.65 15.72
CA TYR A 131 -19.14 -16.45 15.79
C TYR A 131 -19.90 -16.84 14.51
N SER A 132 -19.20 -17.15 13.42
CA SER A 132 -19.81 -17.53 12.13
C SER A 132 -19.17 -18.81 11.58
N PRO A 133 -19.61 -20.00 12.04
CA PRO A 133 -18.94 -21.26 11.75
C PRO A 133 -18.90 -21.58 10.26
N LYS A 134 -19.96 -21.25 9.52
CA LYS A 134 -20.03 -21.48 8.05
C LYS A 134 -18.90 -20.74 7.32
N ASN A 135 -18.66 -19.47 7.67
CA ASN A 135 -17.64 -18.66 7.01
C ASN A 135 -16.23 -19.16 7.38
N ALA A 136 -16.03 -19.52 8.65
CA ALA A 136 -14.78 -20.12 9.11
C ALA A 136 -14.47 -21.40 8.31
N THR A 137 -15.42 -22.33 8.19
CA THR A 137 -15.20 -23.58 7.44
C THR A 137 -14.84 -23.33 5.97
N ILE A 138 -15.50 -22.38 5.30
CA ILE A 138 -15.20 -22.05 3.89
C ILE A 138 -13.78 -21.49 3.76
N LEU A 139 -13.39 -20.54 4.63
CA LEU A 139 -12.05 -19.95 4.65
C LEU A 139 -10.97 -21.00 4.92
N LEU A 140 -11.24 -21.93 5.84
CA LEU A 140 -10.33 -23.04 6.17
C LEU A 140 -10.10 -23.95 4.97
N ILE A 141 -11.18 -24.43 4.34
CA ILE A 141 -11.11 -25.34 3.18
C ILE A 141 -10.40 -24.64 2.02
N LEU A 142 -10.73 -23.37 1.77
CA LEU A 142 -10.09 -22.59 0.71
C LEU A 142 -8.60 -22.40 0.98
N GLY A 143 -8.22 -22.06 2.22
CA GLY A 143 -6.82 -21.92 2.61
C GLY A 143 -6.03 -23.22 2.44
N ILE A 144 -6.57 -24.35 2.89
CA ILE A 144 -5.94 -25.67 2.71
C ILE A 144 -5.82 -26.01 1.22
N GLY A 145 -6.88 -25.79 0.44
CA GLY A 145 -6.88 -26.06 -1.00
C GLY A 145 -5.79 -25.27 -1.73
N VAL A 146 -5.64 -23.98 -1.45
CA VAL A 146 -4.59 -23.14 -2.03
C VAL A 146 -3.19 -23.64 -1.65
N VAL A 147 -2.96 -23.97 -0.38
CA VAL A 147 -1.66 -24.50 0.08
C VAL A 147 -1.31 -25.79 -0.63
N VAL A 148 -2.26 -26.72 -0.75
CA VAL A 148 -2.03 -28.02 -1.42
C VAL A 148 -1.73 -27.84 -2.90
N ILE A 149 -2.48 -26.99 -3.61
CA ILE A 149 -2.25 -26.71 -5.03
C ILE A 149 -0.86 -26.09 -5.24
N CYS A 150 -0.49 -25.09 -4.45
CA CYS A 150 0.84 -24.48 -4.52
C CYS A 150 1.95 -25.48 -4.20
N TRP A 151 1.77 -26.33 -3.20
CA TRP A 151 2.75 -27.36 -2.86
C TRP A 151 2.96 -28.37 -3.99
N ILE A 152 1.88 -28.81 -4.65
CA ILE A 152 1.97 -29.68 -5.84
C ILE A 152 2.69 -28.96 -6.98
N ALA A 153 2.35 -27.71 -7.26
CA ALA A 153 2.96 -26.92 -8.34
C ALA A 153 4.47 -26.72 -8.13
N VAL A 154 4.89 -26.34 -6.92
CA VAL A 154 6.32 -26.17 -6.58
C VAL A 154 7.06 -27.51 -6.64
N THR A 155 6.45 -28.58 -6.14
CA THR A 155 7.03 -29.93 -6.23
C THR A 155 7.18 -30.38 -7.69
N PHE A 156 6.22 -30.05 -8.54
CA PHE A 156 6.30 -30.32 -9.97
C PHE A 156 7.46 -29.56 -10.63
N MET A 157 7.60 -28.26 -10.37
CA MET A 157 8.74 -27.48 -10.87
C MET A 157 10.08 -28.07 -10.41
N LEU A 158 10.17 -28.46 -9.13
CA LEU A 158 11.38 -29.07 -8.59
C LEU A 158 11.71 -30.41 -9.26
N LYS A 159 10.70 -31.24 -9.55
CA LYS A 159 10.88 -32.50 -10.27
C LYS A 159 11.40 -32.28 -11.68
N VAL A 160 10.83 -31.34 -12.42
CA VAL A 160 11.31 -30.98 -13.77
C VAL A 160 12.78 -30.57 -13.72
N LYS A 161 13.17 -29.81 -12.69
CA LYS A 161 14.54 -29.34 -12.48
C LYS A 161 15.54 -30.47 -12.17
N LEU A 162 15.08 -31.56 -11.55
CA LEU A 162 15.88 -32.72 -11.17
C LEU A 162 16.04 -33.75 -12.31
N GLY A 163 15.14 -33.76 -13.29
CA GLY A 163 15.10 -34.75 -14.37
C GLY A 163 14.15 -35.90 -14.09
#